data_AF-A0A117LJ65-F1
#
_entry.id   AF-A0A117LJ65-F1
#
_cell.length_a   1.000
_cell.length_b   1.000
_cell.length_c   1.000
_cell.angle_alpha   90.00
_cell.angle_beta   90.00
_cell.angle_gamma   90.00
#
_symmetry.space_group_name_H-M   'P 1'
#
loop_
_entity.id
_entity.type
_entity.pdbx_description
1 polymer ?
#
loop_
_entity_poly.entity_id
_entity_poly.type
_entity_poly.pdbx_seq_one_letter_code
_entity_poly.pdbx_strand_id
1 'polypeptide(L)'
;MEDLVLRLAYDILAILITMAVALLIGWLKKKLAIEGIKKVQEELTAKQELALLAVKAVEQLWGGVLHGDEKVQKATEFISEQAAKVGLAISPEEIRTLIEWAVRTMKDEFGEAWGKVAANTPS
;
A
#
# COMPACT_ATOMS: atom_id res chain seq x y z
N MET A 1 16.94 60.89 5.64
CA MET A 1 16.30 59.97 6.61
C MET A 1 15.28 59.09 5.91
N GLU A 2 14.39 59.66 5.10
CA GLU A 2 13.34 58.93 4.35
C GLU A 2 13.89 57.86 3.40
N ASP A 3 14.92 58.16 2.61
CA ASP A 3 15.55 57.17 1.71
C ASP A 3 16.15 55.97 2.46
N LEU A 4 16.67 56.19 3.66
CA LEU A 4 17.29 55.16 4.47
C LEU A 4 16.22 54.23 5.08
N VAL A 5 15.08 54.80 5.47
CA VAL A 5 13.89 54.06 5.93
C VAL A 5 13.25 53.27 4.77
N LEU A 6 13.14 53.86 3.59
CA LEU A 6 12.60 53.19 2.39
C LEU A 6 13.47 52.01 1.94
N ARG A 7 14.80 52.17 1.93
CA ARG A 7 15.72 51.07 1.64
C ARG A 7 15.63 49.96 2.67
N LEU A 8 15.60 50.29 3.96
CA LEU A 8 15.48 49.30 5.02
C LEU A 8 14.15 48.53 4.92
N ALA A 9 13.05 49.23 4.61
CA ALA A 9 11.75 48.61 4.39
C ALA A 9 11.76 47.68 3.18
N TYR A 10 12.41 48.06 2.09
CA TYR A 10 12.56 47.23 0.89
C TYR A 10 13.39 45.98 1.17
N ASP A 11 14.52 46.12 1.87
CA ASP A 11 15.38 44.97 2.21
C ASP A 11 14.65 43.98 3.13
N ILE A 12 13.90 44.49 4.12
CA ILE A 12 13.05 43.65 4.98
C ILE A 12 11.97 42.94 4.15
N LEU A 13 11.29 43.66 3.25
CA LEU A 13 10.26 43.09 2.39
C LEU A 13 10.84 41.98 1.48
N ALA A 14 12.02 42.21 0.90
CA ALA A 14 12.71 41.23 0.05
C ALA A 14 13.06 39.94 0.82
N ILE A 15 13.53 40.08 2.06
CA ILE A 15 13.80 38.93 2.94
C ILE A 15 12.50 38.19 3.28
N LEU A 16 11.44 38.92 3.63
CA LEU A 16 10.14 38.33 3.96
C LEU A 16 9.52 37.58 2.78
N ILE A 17 9.60 38.14 1.56
CA ILE A 17 9.13 37.47 0.34
C ILE A 17 9.93 36.20 0.08
N THR A 18 11.26 36.25 0.19
CA THR A 18 12.12 35.09 -0.01
C THR A 18 11.81 33.97 0.99
N MET A 19 11.60 34.34 2.26
CA MET A 19 11.20 33.40 3.30
C MET A 19 9.81 32.81 3.06
N ALA A 20 8.84 33.64 2.65
CA ALA A 20 7.49 33.19 2.32
C ALA A 20 7.48 32.19 1.16
N VAL A 21 8.27 32.43 0.11
CA VAL A 21 8.42 31.52 -1.03
C VAL A 21 9.03 30.19 -0.59
N ALA A 22 10.09 30.21 0.24
CA ALA A 22 10.69 29.00 0.76
C ALA A 22 9.69 28.15 1.58
N LEU A 23 8.89 28.80 2.43
CA LEU A 23 7.85 28.14 3.23
C LEU A 23 6.75 27.54 2.35
N LEU A 24 6.31 28.27 1.32
CA LEU A 24 5.25 27.82 0.41
C LEU A 24 5.70 26.59 -0.40
N ILE A 25 6.93 26.59 -0.91
CA ILE A 25 7.52 25.43 -1.60
C ILE A 25 7.62 24.23 -0.66
N GLY A 26 8.09 24.43 0.57
CA GLY A 26 8.19 23.35 1.57
C GLY A 26 6.83 22.74 1.90
N TRP A 27 5.80 23.57 2.04
CA TRP A 27 4.43 23.14 2.29
C TRP A 27 3.84 22.34 1.13
N LEU A 28 4.02 22.80 -0.12
CA LEU A 28 3.56 22.08 -1.32
C LEU A 28 4.23 20.71 -1.45
N LYS A 29 5.55 20.64 -1.25
CA LYS A 29 6.30 19.37 -1.28
C LYS A 29 5.76 18.38 -0.25
N LYS A 30 5.49 18.84 0.96
CA LYS A 30 4.94 18.00 2.03
C LYS A 30 3.55 17.47 1.69
N LYS A 31 2.67 18.31 1.13
CA LYS A 31 1.33 17.93 0.67
C LYS A 31 1.38 16.85 -0.41
N LEU A 32 2.16 17.07 -1.47
CA LEU A 32 2.30 16.13 -2.58
C LEU A 32 2.95 14.81 -2.15
N ALA A 33 3.95 14.85 -1.26
CA ALA A 33 4.57 13.65 -0.72
C ALA A 33 3.56 12.78 0.06
N ILE A 34 2.71 13.39 0.87
CA ILE A 34 1.68 12.66 1.63
C ILE A 34 0.64 12.05 0.70
N GLU A 35 0.19 12.79 -0.32
CA GLU A 35 -0.79 12.29 -1.30
C GLU A 35 -0.23 11.16 -2.15
N GLY A 36 1.03 11.26 -2.58
CA GLY A 36 1.70 10.19 -3.33
C GLY A 36 1.83 8.91 -2.51
N ILE A 37 2.27 9.01 -1.25
CA ILE A 37 2.38 7.83 -0.36
C ILE A 37 1.01 7.19 -0.13
N LYS A 38 -0.04 8.00 0.08
CA LYS A 38 -1.41 7.49 0.26
C LYS A 38 -1.89 6.71 -0.96
N LYS A 39 -1.71 7.24 -2.18
CA LYS A 39 -2.11 6.54 -3.41
C LYS A 39 -1.38 5.21 -3.57
N VAL A 40 -0.07 5.20 -3.36
CA VAL A 40 0.73 3.96 -3.44
C VAL A 40 0.25 2.95 -2.39
N GLN A 41 -0.07 3.41 -1.19
CA GLN A 41 -0.59 2.54 -0.14
C GLN A 41 -1.96 1.97 -0.49
N GLU A 42 -2.88 2.79 -1.01
CA GLU A 42 -4.20 2.35 -1.47
C GLU A 42 -4.09 1.32 -2.60
N GLU A 43 -3.22 1.56 -3.59
CA GLU A 43 -2.97 0.61 -4.68
C GLU A 43 -2.37 -0.71 -4.17
N LEU A 44 -1.38 -0.64 -3.26
CA LEU A 44 -0.77 -1.83 -2.67
C LEU A 44 -1.77 -2.64 -1.85
N THR A 45 -2.60 -1.97 -1.05
CA THR A 45 -3.65 -2.63 -0.26
C THR A 45 -4.66 -3.31 -1.17
N ALA A 46 -5.11 -2.65 -2.25
CA ALA A 46 -6.03 -3.26 -3.22
C ALA A 46 -5.41 -4.52 -3.87
N LYS A 47 -4.13 -4.49 -4.24
CA LYS A 47 -3.42 -5.67 -4.78
C LYS A 47 -3.32 -6.80 -3.76
N GLN A 48 -3.01 -6.49 -2.50
CA GLN A 48 -2.93 -7.46 -1.41
C GLN A 48 -4.28 -8.10 -1.09
N GLU A 49 -5.34 -7.30 -1.03
CA GLU A 49 -6.71 -7.78 -0.80
C GLU A 49 -7.17 -8.71 -1.94
N LEU A 50 -6.88 -8.34 -3.18
CA LEU A 50 -7.17 -9.17 -4.35
C LEU A 50 -6.44 -10.53 -4.27
N ALA A 51 -5.19 -10.53 -3.79
CA ALA A 51 -4.41 -11.74 -3.63
C ALA A 51 -4.93 -12.65 -2.51
N LEU A 52 -5.30 -12.07 -1.37
CA LEU A 52 -5.96 -12.81 -0.29
C LEU A 52 -7.29 -13.42 -0.76
N LEU A 53 -8.08 -12.66 -1.52
CA LEU A 53 -9.33 -13.15 -2.11
C LEU A 53 -9.08 -14.34 -3.04
N ALA A 54 -8.07 -14.25 -3.90
CA ALA A 54 -7.73 -15.32 -4.84
C ALA A 54 -7.31 -16.60 -4.12
N VAL A 55 -6.41 -16.50 -3.13
CA VAL A 55 -5.96 -17.67 -2.35
C VAL A 55 -7.13 -18.30 -1.59
N LYS A 56 -8.00 -17.49 -0.96
CA LYS A 56 -9.20 -17.98 -0.26
C LYS A 56 -10.19 -18.65 -1.22
N ALA A 57 -10.45 -18.05 -2.38
CA ALA A 57 -11.33 -18.62 -3.40
C ALA A 57 -10.78 -19.97 -3.89
N VAL A 58 -9.46 -20.04 -4.11
CA VAL A 58 -8.83 -21.27 -4.57
C VAL A 58 -8.89 -22.37 -3.51
N GLU A 59 -8.60 -22.04 -2.26
CA GLU A 59 -8.69 -23.00 -1.16
C GLU A 59 -10.12 -23.50 -0.96
N GLN A 60 -11.12 -22.63 -1.08
CA GLN A 60 -12.53 -23.01 -0.94
C GLN A 60 -13.01 -23.91 -2.08
N LEU A 61 -12.61 -23.64 -3.32
CA LEU A 61 -13.12 -24.34 -4.50
C LEU A 61 -12.31 -25.60 -4.84
N TRP A 62 -11.01 -25.60 -4.55
CA TRP A 62 -10.08 -26.66 -4.96
C TRP A 62 -9.22 -27.19 -3.81
N GLY A 63 -9.51 -26.82 -2.57
CA GLY A 63 -8.74 -27.19 -1.38
C GLY A 63 -8.43 -28.68 -1.26
N GLY A 64 -9.41 -29.52 -1.62
CA GLY A 64 -9.32 -30.98 -1.57
C GLY A 64 -9.04 -31.68 -2.91
N VAL A 65 -8.80 -30.93 -4.00
CA VAL A 65 -8.63 -31.50 -5.35
C VAL A 65 -7.26 -31.14 -5.94
N LEU A 66 -6.77 -29.92 -5.73
CA LEU A 66 -5.50 -29.45 -6.28
C LEU A 66 -4.39 -29.47 -5.23
N HIS A 67 -3.14 -29.60 -5.70
CA HIS A 67 -1.95 -29.53 -4.85
C HIS A 67 -1.20 -28.20 -5.02
N GLY A 68 -0.23 -27.93 -4.15
CA GLY A 68 0.38 -26.61 -3.94
C GLY A 68 0.63 -25.78 -5.20
N ASP A 69 1.38 -26.30 -6.17
CA ASP A 69 1.72 -25.55 -7.39
C ASP A 69 0.50 -25.30 -8.29
N GLU A 70 -0.44 -26.24 -8.37
CA GLU A 70 -1.67 -26.09 -9.13
C GLU A 70 -2.61 -25.04 -8.50
N LYS A 71 -2.65 -24.99 -7.16
CA LYS A 71 -3.37 -23.93 -6.43
C LYS A 71 -2.77 -22.55 -6.71
N VAL A 72 -1.44 -22.44 -6.72
CA VAL A 72 -0.75 -21.19 -7.04
C VAL A 72 -1.05 -20.75 -8.47
N GLN A 73 -1.04 -21.68 -9.43
CA GLN A 73 -1.40 -21.39 -10.81
C GLN A 73 -2.85 -20.89 -10.91
N LYS A 74 -3.81 -21.56 -10.27
CA LYS A 74 -5.22 -21.12 -10.27
C LYS A 74 -5.42 -19.77 -9.60
N ALA A 75 -4.67 -19.48 -8.53
CA ALA A 75 -4.71 -18.17 -7.88
C ALA A 75 -4.15 -17.08 -8.79
N THR A 76 -3.11 -17.39 -9.57
CA THR A 76 -2.50 -16.48 -10.55
C THR A 76 -3.48 -16.15 -11.67
N GLU A 77 -4.16 -17.17 -12.22
CA GLU A 77 -5.22 -17.00 -13.22
C GLU A 77 -6.35 -16.11 -12.68
N PHE A 78 -6.82 -16.40 -11.46
CA PHE A 78 -7.90 -15.63 -10.83
C PHE A 78 -7.52 -14.15 -10.62
N ILE A 79 -6.33 -13.87 -10.05
CA ILE A 79 -5.85 -12.50 -9.87
C ILE A 79 -5.77 -11.78 -11.20
N SER A 80 -5.19 -12.42 -12.22
CA SER A 80 -5.00 -11.82 -13.54
C SER A 80 -6.35 -11.42 -14.17
N GLU A 81 -7.34 -12.31 -14.10
CA GLU A 81 -8.69 -12.04 -14.61
C GLU A 81 -9.39 -10.90 -13.85
N GLN A 82 -9.30 -10.89 -12.52
CA GLN A 82 -9.96 -9.87 -11.72
C GLN A 82 -9.27 -8.51 -11.88
N ALA A 83 -7.94 -8.48 -11.87
CA ALA A 83 -7.15 -7.26 -12.10
C ALA A 83 -7.46 -6.64 -13.48
N ALA A 84 -7.58 -7.47 -14.52
CA ALA A 84 -7.95 -7.03 -15.85
C ALA A 84 -9.35 -6.39 -15.91
N LYS A 85 -10.35 -6.94 -15.18
CA LYS A 85 -11.72 -6.40 -15.14
C LYS A 85 -11.80 -4.99 -14.55
N VAL A 86 -10.92 -4.68 -13.59
CA VAL A 86 -10.91 -3.40 -12.88
C VAL A 86 -9.84 -2.44 -13.39
N GLY A 87 -9.09 -2.82 -14.43
CA GLY A 87 -8.03 -2.00 -15.02
C GLY A 87 -6.78 -1.86 -14.14
N LEU A 88 -6.56 -2.80 -13.22
CA LEU A 88 -5.40 -2.79 -12.32
C LEU A 88 -4.22 -3.50 -12.99
N ALA A 89 -3.14 -2.77 -13.26
CA ALA A 89 -1.92 -3.34 -13.83
C ALA A 89 -1.11 -4.05 -12.74
N ILE A 90 -0.94 -5.36 -12.87
CA ILE A 90 -0.10 -6.18 -12.00
C ILE A 90 0.77 -7.07 -12.89
N SER A 91 2.08 -7.05 -12.67
CA SER A 91 3.00 -7.92 -13.43
C SER A 91 2.91 -9.37 -12.95
N PRO A 92 3.19 -10.38 -13.80
CA PRO A 92 3.15 -11.79 -13.39
C PRO A 92 4.02 -12.12 -12.16
N GLU A 93 5.18 -11.48 -12.08
CA GLU A 93 6.14 -11.60 -10.99
C GLU A 93 5.57 -11.04 -9.69
N GLU A 94 4.93 -9.86 -9.78
CA GLU A 94 4.24 -9.24 -8.65
C GLU A 94 3.04 -10.07 -8.19
N ILE A 95 2.28 -10.68 -9.11
CA ILE A 95 1.19 -11.61 -8.78
C ILE A 95 1.71 -12.78 -7.95
N ARG A 96 2.84 -13.39 -8.36
CA ARG A 96 3.43 -14.51 -7.64
C ARG A 96 3.86 -14.11 -6.23
N THR A 97 4.52 -12.95 -6.08
CA THR A 97 4.92 -12.42 -4.77
C THR A 97 3.71 -12.13 -3.88
N LEU A 98 2.65 -11.55 -4.43
CA LEU A 98 1.42 -11.26 -3.70
C LEU A 98 0.70 -12.53 -3.22
N ILE A 99 0.69 -13.59 -4.05
CA ILE A 99 0.13 -14.89 -3.68
C ILE A 99 0.95 -15.53 -2.56
N GLU A 100 2.27 -15.53 -2.66
CA GLU A 100 3.15 -16.08 -1.61
C GLU A 100 2.97 -15.33 -0.28
N TRP A 101 2.93 -14.00 -0.34
CA TRP A 101 2.62 -13.15 0.80
C TRP A 101 1.26 -13.52 1.41
N ALA A 102 0.21 -13.63 0.60
CA ALA A 102 -1.14 -13.97 1.06
C ALA A 102 -1.20 -15.34 1.73
N VAL A 103 -0.55 -16.37 1.15
CA VAL A 103 -0.46 -17.71 1.75
C VAL A 103 0.24 -17.66 3.10
N ARG A 104 1.33 -16.90 3.22
CA ARG A 104 2.06 -16.75 4.48
C ARG A 104 1.22 -16.01 5.53
N THR A 105 0.62 -14.89 5.16
CA THR A 105 -0.27 -14.12 6.04
C THR A 105 -1.39 -14.99 6.59
N MET A 106 -2.05 -15.79 5.74
CA MET A 106 -3.08 -16.72 6.21
C MET A 106 -2.54 -17.74 7.21
N LYS A 107 -1.37 -18.34 6.95
CA LYS A 107 -0.74 -19.30 7.88
C LYS A 107 -0.43 -18.67 9.23
N ASP A 108 0.11 -17.45 9.21
CA ASP A 108 0.46 -16.71 10.42
C ASP A 108 -0.81 -16.35 11.23
N GLU A 109 -1.86 -15.84 10.56
CA GLU A 109 -3.16 -15.55 11.20
C GLU A 109 -3.81 -16.79 11.84
N PHE A 110 -3.77 -17.93 11.15
CA PHE A 110 -4.24 -19.19 11.72
C PHE A 110 -3.39 -19.60 12.93
N GLY A 111 -2.06 -19.57 12.82
CA GLY A 111 -1.15 -19.92 13.91
C GLY A 111 -1.39 -19.08 15.17
N GLU A 112 -1.57 -17.77 15.01
CA GLU A 112 -1.90 -16.87 16.13
C GLU A 112 -3.26 -17.18 16.74
N ALA A 113 -4.28 -17.45 15.93
CA ALA A 113 -5.61 -17.81 16.41
C ALA A 113 -5.56 -19.11 17.23
N TRP A 114 -4.83 -20.13 16.76
CA TRP A 114 -4.62 -21.38 17.49
C TRP A 114 -3.87 -21.17 18.80
N GLY A 115 -2.82 -20.33 18.82
CA GLY A 115 -2.09 -20.00 20.04
C GLY A 115 -2.98 -19.33 21.10
N LYS A 116 -3.87 -18.42 20.69
CA LYS A 116 -4.83 -17.76 21.58
C LYS A 116 -5.88 -18.72 22.14
N VAL A 117 -6.35 -19.67 21.33
CA VAL A 117 -7.30 -20.71 21.80
C VAL A 117 -6.61 -21.63 22.81
N ALA A 118 -5.41 -22.14 22.49
CA ALA A 118 -4.65 -23.02 23.38
C ALA A 118 -4.35 -22.36 24.74
N ALA A 119 -4.00 -21.07 24.74
CA ALA A 119 -3.69 -20.31 25.96
C ALA A 119 -4.92 -20.01 26.85
N ASN A 120 -6.14 -20.01 26.28
CA ASN A 120 -7.38 -19.66 26.99
C ASN A 120 -8.21 -20.89 27.41
N THR A 121 -7.71 -22.12 27.19
CA THR A 121 -8.38 -23.34 27.67
C THR A 121 -8.00 -23.58 29.14
N PRO A 122 -8.92 -23.49 30.12
CA PRO A 122 -8.62 -23.87 31.49
C PRO A 122 -8.39 -25.38 31.54
N SER A 123 -7.27 -25.77 32.17
CA SER A 123 -6.85 -27.15 32.44
C SER A 123 -7.87 -27.97 33.21
#